data_AF-A0A8W8MUP8-F1
#
_entry.id   AF-A0A8W8MUP8-F1
#
_cell.length_a   1.000
_cell.length_b   1.000
_cell.length_c   1.000
_cell.angle_alpha   90.00
_cell.angle_beta   90.00
_cell.angle_gamma   90.00
#
_symmetry.space_group_name_H-M   'P 1'
#
loop_
_entity.id
_entity.type
_entity.pdbx_description
1 polymer ?
#
loop_
_entity_poly.entity_id
_entity_poly.type
_entity_poly.pdbx_seq_one_letter_code
_entity_poly.pdbx_strand_id
1 'polypeptide(L)'
;MKVFLALSFLSIVSGEYLEGYHLDVPLLKSLKDVGLRSCCKECSAYTNCQSVNYNKNDFSCELNYHHLSGLSGKTALNESVYMDRDHCFTLASCSANFCNLTCKINEKCVLTSTHQPTCIISECDPVDIIPDIIPINMSRLVGIRHSLRCSTQPYPSRQRVRCDTDGQWIRQYDTCKCFSGTFWGGGSTCIECPAGQHLPYDDVAGNASCIDCPAGSYTPGPGYADCLACRPGYYAPKTESSFCKECPAGSYTPSPGYDHCMECPAGYFSWFPGSNSCTACPVGSHTPGSGYRYCILCPAGFFSPVPGSDSCIECPAGYCSPDPGYDSCIECPAGYYTPEPRCNSSCTACPPGSYQSEAGQT
;
A
#
# COMPACT_ATOMS: atom_id res chain seq x y z
N MET A 1 -13.62 -3.63 41.18
CA MET A 1 -14.07 -2.47 40.38
C MET A 1 -14.18 -2.95 38.94
N LYS A 2 -15.33 -2.67 38.30
CA LYS A 2 -15.79 -3.08 36.95
C LYS A 2 -14.65 -3.23 35.91
N VAL A 3 -14.74 -4.08 34.88
CA VAL A 3 -15.47 -3.73 33.66
C VAL A 3 -15.51 -4.93 32.67
N PHE A 4 -16.73 -5.32 32.31
CA PHE A 4 -17.22 -5.76 30.98
C PHE A 4 -16.58 -6.96 30.26
N LEU A 5 -17.14 -8.15 30.51
CA LEU A 5 -17.39 -9.11 29.43
C LEU A 5 -18.69 -8.68 28.73
N ALA A 6 -18.59 -7.87 27.68
CA ALA A 6 -19.66 -7.81 26.69
C ALA A 6 -19.62 -9.18 25.98
N LEU A 7 -20.67 -10.00 26.05
CA LEU A 7 -21.93 -9.70 25.40
C LEU A 7 -23.12 -9.94 26.34
N SER A 8 -23.57 -8.86 26.97
CA SER A 8 -24.95 -8.75 27.43
C SER A 8 -25.87 -8.76 26.20
N PHE A 9 -26.38 -9.93 25.83
CA PHE A 9 -27.52 -10.01 24.94
C PHE A 9 -28.80 -9.93 25.77
N LEU A 10 -29.78 -9.16 25.28
CA LEU A 10 -31.12 -9.19 25.86
C LEU A 10 -31.64 -10.63 25.82
N SER A 11 -31.81 -11.25 27.00
CA SER A 11 -32.79 -12.32 27.13
C SER A 11 -34.16 -11.70 26.89
N ILE A 12 -34.75 -12.00 25.73
CA ILE A 12 -35.96 -11.36 25.17
C ILE A 12 -37.23 -11.58 26.02
N VAL A 13 -37.17 -12.23 27.19
CA VAL A 13 -38.40 -12.75 27.82
C VAL A 13 -38.71 -12.19 29.21
N SER A 14 -37.79 -11.51 29.89
CA SER A 14 -38.13 -10.85 31.17
C SER A 14 -37.23 -9.70 31.62
N GLY A 15 -36.15 -9.38 30.90
CA GLY A 15 -35.15 -8.42 31.40
C GLY A 15 -34.31 -8.95 32.57
N GLU A 16 -34.43 -10.23 32.91
CA GLU A 16 -33.50 -10.90 33.82
C GLU A 16 -32.23 -11.34 33.06
N TYR A 17 -31.08 -10.96 33.60
CA TYR A 17 -29.76 -11.32 33.07
C TYR A 17 -29.34 -12.66 33.67
N LEU A 18 -29.02 -13.64 32.82
CA LEU A 18 -28.32 -14.85 33.26
C LEU A 18 -26.85 -14.75 32.86
N GLU A 19 -25.96 -15.14 33.77
CA GLU A 19 -24.55 -15.38 33.42
C GLU A 19 -24.46 -16.63 32.55
N GLY A 20 -23.81 -16.52 31.40
CA GLY A 20 -23.81 -17.56 30.39
C GLY A 20 -22.90 -17.26 29.20
N TYR A 21 -22.90 -18.18 28.24
CA TYR A 21 -22.07 -18.20 27.05
C TYR A 21 -22.95 -18.28 25.79
N HIS A 22 -22.77 -17.34 24.86
CA HIS A 22 -23.46 -17.33 23.57
C HIS A 22 -22.56 -17.92 22.49
N LEU A 23 -22.98 -19.00 21.85
CA LEU A 23 -22.23 -19.62 20.76
C LEU A 23 -22.27 -18.72 19.52
N ASP A 24 -21.09 -18.27 19.06
CA ASP A 24 -20.97 -17.26 18.02
C ASP A 24 -21.56 -17.69 16.64
N VAL A 25 -22.30 -16.75 16.04
CA VAL A 25 -23.19 -16.91 14.88
C VAL A 25 -22.45 -17.29 13.56
N PRO A 26 -21.22 -16.84 13.26
CA PRO A 26 -20.53 -17.20 12.02
C PRO A 26 -20.08 -18.67 11.98
N LEU A 27 -19.67 -19.25 13.12
CA LEU A 27 -19.27 -20.66 13.19
C LEU A 27 -20.49 -21.58 13.06
N LEU A 28 -21.59 -21.22 13.73
CA LEU A 28 -22.85 -21.95 13.68
C LEU A 28 -23.54 -21.89 12.32
N LYS A 29 -23.44 -20.77 11.58
CA LYS A 29 -23.94 -20.66 10.20
C LYS A 29 -23.22 -21.57 9.20
N SER A 30 -21.98 -21.97 9.50
CA SER A 30 -21.23 -22.93 8.66
C SER A 30 -21.58 -24.39 8.96
N LEU A 31 -22.16 -24.65 10.14
CA LEU A 31 -22.65 -25.94 10.57
C LEU A 31 -24.11 -26.08 10.11
N LYS A 32 -24.34 -26.72 8.95
CA LYS A 32 -25.67 -27.24 8.63
C LYS A 32 -26.09 -28.13 9.81
N ASP A 33 -27.17 -27.78 10.49
CA ASP A 33 -27.79 -28.51 11.62
C ASP A 33 -27.43 -28.06 13.06
N VAL A 34 -27.25 -26.75 13.31
CA VAL A 34 -27.37 -26.23 14.69
C VAL A 34 -28.85 -26.09 15.05
N GLY A 35 -29.41 -27.14 15.66
CA GLY A 35 -30.73 -27.10 16.28
C GLY A 35 -30.64 -27.08 17.82
N LEU A 36 -31.77 -26.97 18.49
CA LEU A 36 -31.90 -27.09 19.95
C LEU A 36 -31.19 -28.34 20.54
N ARG A 37 -31.11 -29.45 19.79
CA ARG A 37 -30.35 -30.65 20.19
C ARG A 37 -28.84 -30.42 20.23
N SER A 38 -28.29 -29.68 19.28
CA SER A 38 -26.87 -29.33 19.21
C SER A 38 -26.52 -28.36 20.34
N CYS A 39 -27.42 -27.43 20.63
CA CYS A 39 -27.34 -26.52 21.79
C CYS A 39 -27.28 -27.29 23.12
N CYS A 40 -28.17 -28.27 23.30
CA CYS A 40 -28.16 -29.16 24.46
C CYS A 40 -26.92 -30.06 24.55
N LYS A 41 -26.40 -30.56 23.41
CA LYS A 41 -25.14 -31.31 23.35
C LYS A 41 -23.98 -30.48 23.87
N GLU A 42 -23.93 -29.21 23.49
CA GLU A 42 -22.87 -28.32 23.96
C GLU A 42 -22.97 -28.10 25.47
N CYS A 43 -24.17 -27.82 25.99
CA CYS A 43 -24.40 -27.67 27.44
C CYS A 43 -24.08 -28.93 28.24
N SER A 44 -24.24 -30.12 27.66
CA SER A 44 -23.85 -31.36 28.33
C SER A 44 -22.33 -31.48 28.56
N ALA A 45 -21.52 -30.82 27.74
CA ALA A 45 -20.07 -30.91 27.78
C ALA A 45 -19.41 -29.86 28.71
N TYR A 46 -20.14 -28.80 29.05
CA TYR A 46 -19.74 -27.78 30.04
C TYR A 46 -20.33 -28.12 31.42
N THR A 47 -19.48 -28.39 32.39
CA THR A 47 -19.89 -28.89 33.71
C THR A 47 -20.65 -27.86 34.53
N ASN A 48 -20.45 -26.57 34.26
CA ASN A 48 -21.14 -25.44 34.90
C ASN A 48 -22.44 -24.99 34.19
N CYS A 49 -22.76 -25.53 33.01
CA CYS A 49 -24.03 -25.21 32.35
C CYS A 49 -25.22 -25.76 33.16
N GLN A 50 -26.32 -25.00 33.23
CA GLN A 50 -27.56 -25.36 33.95
C GLN A 50 -28.80 -25.29 33.05
N SER A 51 -28.78 -24.47 32.00
CA SER A 51 -29.87 -24.39 31.03
C SER A 51 -29.41 -23.79 29.70
N VAL A 52 -30.23 -23.86 28.66
CA VAL A 52 -29.96 -23.25 27.36
C VAL A 52 -31.15 -22.41 26.87
N ASN A 53 -30.85 -21.33 26.13
CA ASN A 53 -31.81 -20.62 25.31
C ASN A 53 -31.43 -20.78 23.83
N TYR A 54 -32.31 -21.39 23.04
CA TYR A 54 -32.11 -21.52 21.60
C TYR A 54 -33.05 -20.57 20.84
N ASN A 55 -32.49 -19.64 20.06
CA ASN A 55 -33.27 -18.74 19.21
C ASN A 55 -33.50 -19.39 17.84
N LYS A 56 -34.78 -19.47 17.44
CA LYS A 56 -35.18 -20.13 16.18
C LYS A 56 -34.95 -19.25 14.94
N ASN A 57 -34.85 -17.94 15.11
CA ASN A 57 -34.77 -16.97 14.00
C ASN A 57 -33.35 -16.82 13.46
N ASP A 58 -32.36 -16.77 14.35
CA ASP A 58 -30.95 -16.58 13.99
C ASP A 58 -30.08 -17.83 14.22
N PHE A 59 -30.69 -18.94 14.64
CA PHE A 59 -30.04 -20.21 14.96
C PHE A 59 -28.98 -20.09 16.06
N SER A 60 -29.12 -19.09 16.94
CA SER A 60 -28.19 -18.90 18.06
C SER A 60 -28.54 -19.77 19.27
N CYS A 61 -27.50 -20.14 20.03
CA CYS A 61 -27.61 -20.93 21.24
C CYS A 61 -26.84 -20.27 22.37
N GLU A 62 -27.55 -20.03 23.47
CA GLU A 62 -27.01 -19.50 24.71
C GLU A 62 -27.00 -20.61 25.77
N LEU A 63 -25.85 -20.86 26.37
CA LEU A 63 -25.66 -21.72 27.53
C LEU A 63 -25.68 -20.85 28.78
N ASN A 64 -26.47 -21.21 29.78
CA ASN A 64 -26.60 -20.44 31.01
C ASN A 64 -26.02 -21.22 32.18
N TYR A 65 -25.37 -20.54 33.12
CA TYR A 65 -24.83 -21.15 34.35
C TYR A 65 -25.82 -21.15 35.51
N HIS A 66 -27.01 -20.59 35.29
CA HIS A 66 -28.12 -20.56 36.23
C HIS A 66 -29.44 -20.86 35.51
N HIS A 67 -30.44 -21.31 36.25
CA HIS A 67 -31.80 -21.46 35.74
C HIS A 67 -32.50 -20.09 35.62
N LEU A 68 -33.39 -19.95 34.64
CA LEU A 68 -34.33 -18.81 34.60
C LEU A 68 -35.43 -19.00 35.64
N SER A 69 -35.61 -17.99 36.49
CA SER A 69 -36.65 -17.98 37.54
C SER A 69 -38.04 -18.13 36.93
N GLY A 70 -38.82 -19.10 37.42
CA GLY A 70 -40.19 -19.34 36.97
C GLY A 70 -40.32 -20.17 35.68
N LEU A 71 -39.21 -20.65 35.10
CA LEU A 71 -39.21 -21.58 33.98
C LEU A 71 -38.63 -22.94 34.37
N SER A 72 -39.20 -24.02 33.84
CA SER A 72 -38.74 -25.39 34.08
C SER A 72 -39.02 -26.28 32.88
N GLY A 73 -38.19 -27.29 32.69
CA GLY A 73 -38.31 -28.22 31.59
C GLY A 73 -38.00 -27.58 30.25
N LYS A 74 -38.75 -28.00 29.23
CA LYS A 74 -38.76 -27.35 27.92
C LYS A 74 -39.87 -26.30 27.90
N THR A 75 -39.52 -25.04 27.80
CA THR A 75 -40.48 -23.94 27.70
C THR A 75 -40.34 -23.22 26.37
N ALA A 76 -41.43 -23.19 25.58
CA ALA A 76 -41.48 -22.40 24.36
C ALA A 76 -41.68 -20.93 24.71
N LEU A 77 -40.81 -20.07 24.20
CA LEU A 77 -40.89 -18.62 24.31
C LEU A 77 -41.10 -18.05 22.90
N ASN A 78 -41.38 -16.75 22.78
CA ASN A 78 -41.76 -16.11 21.50
C ASN A 78 -40.86 -16.53 20.33
N GLU A 79 -39.60 -16.14 20.37
CA GLU A 79 -38.62 -16.40 19.30
C GLU A 79 -37.58 -17.46 19.70
N SER A 80 -37.66 -17.96 20.94
CA SER A 80 -36.68 -18.86 21.53
C SER A 80 -37.31 -20.07 22.22
N VAL A 81 -36.48 -21.01 22.63
CA VAL A 81 -36.86 -22.16 23.46
C VAL A 81 -35.87 -22.24 24.61
N TYR A 82 -36.39 -22.10 25.82
CA TYR A 82 -35.64 -22.40 27.05
C TYR A 82 -35.68 -23.90 27.32
N MET A 83 -34.57 -24.44 27.80
CA MET A 83 -34.48 -25.82 28.25
C MET A 83 -33.49 -25.96 29.40
N ASP A 84 -33.90 -26.57 30.51
CA ASP A 84 -32.94 -26.96 31.55
C ASP A 84 -32.01 -28.09 31.09
N ARG A 85 -30.85 -28.19 31.74
CA ARG A 85 -29.82 -29.17 31.41
C ARG A 85 -30.31 -30.61 31.55
N ASP A 86 -31.16 -30.88 32.54
CA ASP A 86 -31.71 -32.22 32.77
C ASP A 86 -32.60 -32.66 31.59
N HIS A 87 -33.44 -31.76 31.09
CA HIS A 87 -34.26 -31.99 29.90
C HIS A 87 -33.42 -32.04 28.63
N CYS A 88 -32.30 -31.34 28.56
CA CYS A 88 -31.35 -31.49 27.46
C CYS A 88 -30.80 -32.93 27.35
N PHE A 89 -30.55 -33.61 28.47
CA PHE A 89 -30.13 -35.02 28.46
C PHE A 89 -31.22 -35.94 27.89
N THR A 90 -32.49 -35.64 28.16
CA THR A 90 -33.61 -36.44 27.62
C THR A 90 -33.79 -36.24 26.10
N LEU A 91 -33.56 -35.02 25.59
CA LEU A 91 -33.93 -34.65 24.23
C LEU A 91 -32.87 -35.03 23.20
N ALA A 92 -31.59 -34.95 23.53
CA ALA A 92 -30.52 -35.03 22.55
C ALA A 92 -29.99 -36.45 22.29
N SER A 93 -30.54 -37.47 22.97
CA SER A 93 -29.85 -38.77 23.13
C SER A 93 -28.41 -38.58 23.63
N CYS A 94 -28.16 -37.46 24.31
CA CYS A 94 -26.96 -37.24 25.09
C CYS A 94 -27.09 -38.18 26.26
N SER A 95 -26.41 -39.32 26.18
CA SER A 95 -26.17 -40.13 27.37
C SER A 95 -25.74 -39.17 28.48
N ALA A 96 -26.43 -39.20 29.62
CA ALA A 96 -25.97 -38.53 30.83
C ALA A 96 -24.52 -38.96 31.20
N ASN A 97 -24.02 -40.02 30.57
CA ASN A 97 -22.66 -40.54 30.66
C ASN A 97 -21.69 -40.07 29.55
N PHE A 98 -22.03 -39.10 28.70
CA PHE A 98 -21.11 -38.61 27.65
C PHE A 98 -19.86 -37.96 28.25
N CYS A 99 -20.01 -37.37 29.44
CA CYS A 99 -18.88 -36.99 30.27
C CYS A 99 -19.21 -37.12 31.76
N ASN A 100 -18.52 -38.03 32.44
CA ASN A 100 -18.62 -38.22 33.90
C ASN A 100 -17.51 -37.50 34.67
N LEU A 101 -16.73 -36.64 34.01
CA LEU A 101 -15.67 -35.86 34.64
C LEU A 101 -16.19 -34.50 35.08
N THR A 102 -15.83 -34.10 36.30
CA THR A 102 -15.93 -32.72 36.75
C THR A 102 -14.69 -31.97 36.28
N CYS A 103 -14.82 -31.26 35.16
CA CYS A 103 -13.79 -30.36 34.65
C CYS A 103 -13.75 -29.03 35.40
N LYS A 104 -12.60 -28.37 35.42
CA LYS A 104 -12.42 -27.05 36.03
C LYS A 104 -13.22 -25.99 35.26
N ILE A 105 -13.35 -24.80 35.86
CA ILE A 105 -13.84 -23.61 35.16
C ILE A 105 -13.01 -23.42 33.86
N ASN A 106 -13.67 -23.13 32.74
CA ASN A 106 -13.12 -22.95 31.38
C ASN A 106 -12.61 -24.22 30.65
N GLU A 107 -12.90 -25.40 31.20
CA GLU A 107 -12.65 -26.69 30.53
C GLU A 107 -13.97 -27.31 30.01
N LYS A 108 -13.88 -27.96 28.84
CA LYS A 108 -14.94 -28.78 28.25
C LYS A 108 -14.53 -30.23 28.30
N CYS A 109 -15.48 -31.09 28.58
CA CYS A 109 -15.25 -32.51 28.48
C CYS A 109 -15.48 -33.03 27.06
N VAL A 110 -14.51 -33.78 26.54
CA VAL A 110 -14.56 -34.41 25.22
C VAL A 110 -14.22 -35.88 25.31
N LEU A 111 -14.68 -36.67 24.33
CA LEU A 111 -14.22 -38.05 24.15
C LEU A 111 -13.01 -38.06 23.23
N THR A 112 -11.97 -38.76 23.63
CA THR A 112 -10.82 -39.04 22.76
C THR A 112 -11.20 -40.03 21.65
N SER A 113 -10.29 -40.24 20.67
CA SER A 113 -10.44 -41.30 19.67
C SER A 113 -10.58 -42.71 20.27
N THR A 114 -10.14 -42.89 21.52
CA THR A 114 -10.27 -44.12 22.31
C THR A 114 -11.54 -44.16 23.17
N HIS A 115 -12.46 -43.22 23.00
CA HIS A 115 -13.72 -43.08 23.75
C HIS A 115 -13.54 -42.87 25.26
N GLN A 116 -12.40 -42.31 25.69
CA GLN A 116 -12.19 -41.92 27.08
C GLN A 116 -12.59 -40.45 27.27
N PRO A 117 -13.38 -40.11 28.31
CA PRO A 117 -13.67 -38.73 28.64
C PRO A 117 -12.38 -38.04 29.12
N THR A 118 -12.14 -36.82 28.65
CA THR A 118 -10.99 -36.00 29.04
C THR A 118 -11.43 -34.54 29.07
N CYS A 119 -11.00 -33.81 30.11
CA CYS A 119 -11.17 -32.37 30.16
C CYS A 119 -10.11 -31.72 29.28
N ILE A 120 -10.57 -30.98 28.27
CA ILE A 120 -9.72 -30.12 27.48
C ILE A 120 -10.07 -28.68 27.77
N ILE A 121 -9.12 -27.78 27.61
CA ILE A 121 -9.40 -26.36 27.70
C ILE A 121 -10.24 -25.99 26.49
N SER A 122 -11.41 -25.43 26.76
CA SER A 122 -12.28 -24.91 25.72
C SER A 122 -12.00 -23.45 25.45
N GLU A 123 -11.61 -22.69 26.48
CA GLU A 123 -11.57 -21.23 26.43
C GLU A 123 -10.42 -20.66 27.27
N CYS A 124 -9.78 -19.63 26.75
CA CYS A 124 -8.78 -18.83 27.45
C CYS A 124 -9.34 -17.43 27.74
N ASP A 125 -8.85 -16.79 28.80
CA ASP A 125 -9.27 -15.44 29.20
C ASP A 125 -9.06 -14.39 28.07
N PRO A 126 -9.78 -13.25 28.05
CA PRO A 126 -9.67 -12.25 26.99
C PRO A 126 -8.24 -11.72 26.78
N VAL A 127 -7.89 -11.43 25.52
CA VAL A 127 -6.55 -11.03 25.09
C VAL A 127 -6.07 -9.68 25.65
N ASP A 128 -6.97 -8.85 26.19
CA ASP A 128 -6.67 -7.53 26.77
C ASP A 128 -5.70 -7.57 27.96
N ILE A 129 -5.43 -8.76 28.51
CA ILE A 129 -4.48 -8.99 29.61
C ILE A 129 -3.03 -9.09 29.07
N ILE A 130 -2.82 -9.29 27.76
CA ILE A 130 -1.48 -9.35 27.15
C ILE A 130 -1.01 -7.95 26.75
N PRO A 131 0.05 -7.40 27.37
CA PRO A 131 0.63 -6.11 26.98
C PRO A 131 1.10 -6.13 25.51
N ASP A 132 1.06 -4.98 24.83
CA ASP A 132 1.60 -4.73 23.47
C ASP A 132 0.82 -5.30 22.27
N ILE A 133 -0.40 -5.82 22.47
CA ILE A 133 -1.27 -6.34 21.39
C ILE A 133 -2.45 -5.38 21.14
N ILE A 134 -2.87 -5.18 19.88
CA ILE A 134 -4.13 -4.46 19.61
C ILE A 134 -5.27 -5.31 20.16
N PRO A 135 -6.12 -4.79 21.07
CA PRO A 135 -7.29 -5.51 21.53
C PRO A 135 -8.17 -5.86 20.32
N ILE A 136 -8.33 -7.16 20.05
CA ILE A 136 -9.29 -7.64 19.08
C ILE A 136 -10.66 -7.50 19.73
N ASN A 137 -11.68 -7.10 18.96
CA ASN A 137 -13.06 -7.18 19.41
C ASN A 137 -13.34 -8.59 19.97
N MET A 138 -13.55 -8.68 21.29
CA MET A 138 -13.59 -9.92 22.07
C MET A 138 -14.62 -10.93 21.54
N SER A 139 -15.62 -10.44 20.80
CA SER A 139 -16.63 -11.25 20.12
C SER A 139 -16.08 -12.24 19.07
N ARG A 140 -14.76 -12.25 18.79
CA ARG A 140 -14.15 -13.06 17.71
C ARG A 140 -13.16 -14.13 18.17
N LEU A 141 -12.82 -14.22 19.45
CA LEU A 141 -11.77 -15.11 19.95
C LEU A 141 -12.36 -16.37 20.58
N VAL A 142 -12.65 -17.37 19.75
CA VAL A 142 -13.07 -18.71 20.20
C VAL A 142 -12.01 -19.74 19.79
N GLY A 143 -11.49 -20.53 20.75
CA GLY A 143 -10.57 -21.65 20.51
C GLY A 143 -9.22 -21.60 21.25
N ILE A 144 -8.40 -22.65 21.08
CA ILE A 144 -7.14 -22.87 21.83
C ILE A 144 -5.86 -22.29 21.16
N ARG A 145 -6.00 -21.68 19.98
CA ARG A 145 -4.91 -21.05 19.22
C ARG A 145 -5.45 -19.85 18.45
N HIS A 146 -4.72 -18.74 18.45
CA HIS A 146 -5.11 -17.57 17.68
C HIS A 146 -3.91 -16.83 17.09
N SER A 147 -4.17 -16.03 16.05
CA SER A 147 -3.23 -15.08 15.47
C SER A 147 -3.70 -13.64 15.74
N LEU A 148 -2.95 -12.90 16.54
CA LEU A 148 -3.27 -11.54 16.98
C LEU A 148 -2.46 -10.50 16.20
N ARG A 149 -2.95 -9.25 16.11
CA ARG A 149 -2.21 -8.15 15.48
C ARG A 149 -1.46 -7.34 16.56
N CYS A 150 -0.18 -7.03 16.36
CA CYS A 150 0.57 -6.19 17.30
C CYS A 150 0.07 -4.73 17.28
N SER A 151 0.24 -4.02 18.40
CA SER A 151 -0.28 -2.68 18.73
C SER A 151 -0.04 -1.56 17.70
N THR A 152 0.89 -1.70 16.78
CA THR A 152 1.34 -0.60 15.92
C THR A 152 0.47 -0.50 14.66
N GLN A 153 -0.39 0.52 14.58
CA GLN A 153 -1.03 0.91 13.31
C GLN A 153 0.02 1.29 12.26
N PRO A 154 -0.24 1.11 10.94
CA PRO A 154 -1.43 0.54 10.30
C PRO A 154 -1.25 -0.90 9.75
N TYR A 155 -0.09 -1.55 9.87
CA TYR A 155 0.22 -2.74 9.06
C TYR A 155 0.42 -4.05 9.86
N PRO A 156 0.01 -5.22 9.33
CA PRO A 156 -0.35 -6.38 10.13
C PRO A 156 0.85 -7.27 10.47
N SER A 157 1.61 -6.94 11.51
CA SER A 157 2.43 -7.97 12.19
C SER A 157 1.50 -8.90 12.96
N ARG A 158 1.79 -10.20 12.94
CA ARG A 158 0.94 -11.25 13.55
C ARG A 158 1.70 -12.00 14.63
N GLN A 159 1.16 -11.96 15.85
CA GLN A 159 1.63 -12.80 16.95
C GLN A 159 0.79 -14.07 17.03
N ARG A 160 1.42 -15.22 17.26
CA ARG A 160 0.70 -16.46 17.57
C ARG A 160 0.65 -16.65 19.08
N VAL A 161 -0.57 -16.80 19.58
CA VAL A 161 -0.83 -17.19 20.97
C VAL A 161 -1.49 -18.55 20.99
N ARG A 162 -1.17 -19.32 22.03
CA ARG A 162 -1.84 -20.59 22.32
C ARG A 162 -2.37 -20.54 23.74
N CYS A 163 -3.46 -21.25 23.97
CA CYS A 163 -4.05 -21.38 25.28
C CYS A 163 -3.23 -22.37 26.12
N ASP A 164 -2.85 -21.99 27.34
CA ASP A 164 -2.13 -22.85 28.30
C ASP A 164 -3.08 -23.53 29.28
N THR A 165 -2.59 -24.57 29.98
CA THR A 165 -3.31 -25.48 30.89
C THR A 165 -4.09 -24.84 32.03
N ASP A 166 -3.85 -23.56 32.30
CA ASP A 166 -4.50 -22.75 33.32
C ASP A 166 -5.55 -21.77 32.77
N GLY A 167 -5.82 -21.80 31.46
CA GLY A 167 -6.76 -20.89 30.80
C GLY A 167 -6.15 -19.52 30.45
N GLN A 168 -4.82 -19.36 30.55
CA GLN A 168 -4.13 -18.15 30.09
C GLN A 168 -3.57 -18.28 28.67
N TRP A 169 -3.60 -17.18 27.90
CA TRP A 169 -2.91 -17.13 26.62
C TRP A 169 -1.40 -16.99 26.82
N ILE A 170 -0.63 -17.93 26.27
CA ILE A 170 0.83 -17.87 26.24
C ILE A 170 1.35 -17.63 24.82
N ARG A 171 2.45 -16.88 24.73
CA ARG A 171 3.13 -16.57 23.47
C ARG A 171 3.76 -17.85 22.92
N GLN A 172 3.43 -18.21 21.67
CA GLN A 172 4.01 -19.41 21.04
C GLN A 172 5.38 -19.13 20.40
N TYR A 173 5.57 -17.92 19.87
CA TYR A 173 6.85 -17.41 19.38
C TYR A 173 6.93 -15.92 19.72
N ASP A 174 8.01 -15.49 20.36
CA ASP A 174 8.35 -14.05 20.44
C ASP A 174 8.67 -13.57 19.03
N THR A 175 8.12 -12.40 18.68
CA THR A 175 8.73 -11.32 17.89
C THR A 175 7.60 -10.54 17.18
N CYS A 176 7.11 -9.47 17.80
CA CYS A 176 6.61 -8.37 16.99
C CYS A 176 7.83 -7.84 16.23
N LYS A 177 7.93 -8.19 14.94
CA LYS A 177 9.01 -7.77 14.05
C LYS A 177 8.66 -6.44 13.41
N CYS A 178 9.65 -5.57 13.27
CA CYS A 178 9.53 -4.38 12.46
C CYS A 178 9.63 -4.79 10.98
N PHE A 179 8.75 -4.26 10.12
CA PHE A 179 8.84 -4.48 8.68
C PHE A 179 9.87 -3.51 8.07
N SER A 180 10.30 -3.78 6.84
CA SER A 180 11.08 -2.87 6.02
C SER A 180 10.53 -1.43 6.06
N GLY A 181 11.44 -0.46 6.14
CA GLY A 181 11.18 0.95 6.41
C GLY A 181 11.11 1.32 7.89
N THR A 182 11.23 0.35 8.81
CA THR A 182 11.16 0.60 10.25
C THR A 182 12.23 -0.18 11.03
N PHE A 183 12.75 0.39 12.14
CA PHE A 183 13.73 -0.23 13.02
C PHE A 183 13.29 -0.24 14.48
N TRP A 184 13.95 -1.07 15.31
CA TRP A 184 13.59 -1.22 16.72
C TRP A 184 14.11 -0.06 17.58
N GLY A 185 13.20 0.68 18.24
CA GLY A 185 13.50 1.97 18.89
C GLY A 185 13.69 2.00 20.41
N GLY A 186 13.58 0.86 21.11
CA GLY A 186 13.42 0.86 22.58
C GLY A 186 11.95 0.70 22.97
N GLY A 187 11.64 -0.16 23.95
CA GLY A 187 10.32 -0.18 24.60
C GLY A 187 9.13 -0.59 23.71
N SER A 188 9.24 -1.75 23.03
CA SER A 188 8.18 -2.40 22.22
C SER A 188 7.65 -1.64 20.99
N THR A 189 8.28 -0.53 20.57
CA THR A 189 7.85 0.25 19.38
C THR A 189 8.85 0.19 18.21
N CYS A 190 8.32 0.06 16.99
CA CYS A 190 9.08 0.26 15.74
C CYS A 190 9.06 1.75 15.36
N ILE A 191 10.22 2.28 14.99
CA ILE A 191 10.41 3.67 14.53
C ILE A 191 10.55 3.65 13.00
N GLU A 192 9.81 4.52 12.32
CA GLU A 192 9.90 4.70 10.87
C GLU A 192 11.18 5.45 10.47
N CYS A 193 11.79 5.04 9.36
CA CYS A 193 12.86 5.82 8.75
C CYS A 193 12.31 7.15 8.24
N PRO A 194 12.97 8.29 8.51
CA PRO A 194 12.52 9.60 8.05
C PRO A 194 12.64 9.77 6.53
N ALA A 195 12.03 10.82 6.00
CA ALA A 195 12.15 11.20 4.59
C ALA A 195 13.62 11.38 4.19
N GLY A 196 13.97 10.89 3.01
CA GLY A 196 15.36 10.79 2.53
C GLY A 196 16.07 9.49 2.92
N GLN A 197 15.48 8.66 3.77
CA GLN A 197 16.07 7.39 4.18
C GLN A 197 15.14 6.20 3.93
N HIS A 198 15.71 5.00 3.93
CA HIS A 198 14.99 3.74 3.74
C HIS A 198 15.59 2.61 4.58
N LEU A 199 14.87 1.48 4.67
CA LEU A 199 15.41 0.25 5.27
C LEU A 199 14.82 -0.98 4.57
N PRO A 200 15.60 -1.74 3.77
CA PRO A 200 15.05 -2.76 2.88
C PRO A 200 14.76 -4.10 3.57
N TYR A 201 15.19 -4.28 4.82
CA TYR A 201 15.10 -5.55 5.54
C TYR A 201 14.05 -5.50 6.64
N ASP A 202 13.29 -6.58 6.78
CA ASP A 202 12.47 -6.83 7.96
C ASP A 202 13.38 -7.22 9.15
N ASP A 203 12.92 -6.93 10.37
CA ASP A 203 13.46 -7.48 11.63
C ASP A 203 14.93 -7.17 11.91
N VAL A 204 15.35 -5.92 11.68
CA VAL A 204 16.72 -5.52 12.00
C VAL A 204 16.86 -5.32 13.51
N ALA A 205 17.30 -6.37 14.21
CA ALA A 205 17.58 -6.37 15.64
C ALA A 205 18.61 -5.28 15.97
N GLY A 206 18.30 -4.45 16.98
CA GLY A 206 19.18 -3.53 17.72
C GLY A 206 20.43 -3.00 17.00
N ASN A 207 20.45 -1.68 16.75
CA ASN A 207 21.50 -0.88 16.08
C ASN A 207 21.34 -0.70 14.56
N ALA A 208 20.15 -0.94 14.01
CA ALA A 208 19.82 -0.60 12.65
C ALA A 208 19.60 0.92 12.52
N SER A 209 20.49 1.59 11.80
CA SER A 209 20.27 2.95 11.32
C SER A 209 19.60 2.90 9.95
N CYS A 210 18.66 3.80 9.72
CA CYS A 210 18.11 4.03 8.39
C CYS A 210 19.24 4.35 7.39
N ILE A 211 19.05 3.88 6.15
CA ILE A 211 20.03 4.02 5.08
C ILE A 211 19.64 5.25 4.26
N ASP A 212 20.59 6.16 4.03
CA ASP A 212 20.35 7.32 3.18
C ASP A 212 20.05 6.89 1.75
N CYS A 213 19.02 7.49 1.16
CA CYS A 213 18.78 7.33 -0.25
C CYS A 213 19.97 7.88 -1.05
N PRO A 214 20.54 7.11 -2.00
CA PRO A 214 21.63 7.60 -2.83
C PRO A 214 21.15 8.75 -3.73
N ALA A 215 22.10 9.54 -4.23
CA ALA A 215 21.82 10.56 -5.23
C ALA A 215 21.09 9.92 -6.44
N GLY A 216 20.14 10.66 -7.01
CA GLY A 216 19.19 10.17 -8.01
C GLY A 216 17.96 9.44 -7.47
N SER A 217 17.84 9.29 -6.15
CA SER A 217 16.68 8.69 -5.50
C SER A 217 16.21 9.50 -4.28
N TYR A 218 14.98 9.26 -3.82
CA TYR A 218 14.36 9.97 -2.72
C TYR A 218 13.28 9.17 -2.01
N THR A 219 12.92 9.56 -0.78
CA THR A 219 11.68 9.13 -0.12
C THR A 219 10.93 10.37 0.39
N PRO A 220 9.67 10.60 -0.01
CA PRO A 220 8.94 11.84 0.29
C PRO A 220 8.43 11.94 1.73
N GLY A 221 8.44 10.82 2.45
CA GLY A 221 7.91 10.72 3.80
C GLY A 221 8.56 9.56 4.55
N PRO A 222 8.09 9.28 5.77
CA PRO A 222 8.68 8.23 6.57
C PRO A 222 8.23 6.82 6.15
N GLY A 223 8.94 5.79 6.64
CA GLY A 223 8.49 4.39 6.57
C GLY A 223 8.75 3.67 5.25
N TYR A 224 9.64 4.19 4.41
CA TYR A 224 9.94 3.59 3.11
C TYR A 224 10.91 2.41 3.22
N ALA A 225 10.52 1.27 2.65
CA ALA A 225 11.38 0.10 2.51
C ALA A 225 12.55 0.34 1.53
N ASP A 226 12.29 1.12 0.48
CA ASP A 226 13.27 1.40 -0.57
C ASP A 226 13.13 2.83 -1.08
N CYS A 227 14.20 3.34 -1.66
CA CYS A 227 14.24 4.66 -2.26
C CYS A 227 13.56 4.68 -3.62
N LEU A 228 12.82 5.75 -3.90
CA LEU A 228 12.19 5.96 -5.20
C LEU A 228 13.19 6.64 -6.13
N ALA A 229 13.44 6.06 -7.29
CA ALA A 229 14.24 6.74 -8.32
C ALA A 229 13.53 8.02 -8.82
N CYS A 230 14.28 9.09 -9.04
CA CYS A 230 13.74 10.29 -9.68
C CYS A 230 13.24 9.96 -11.07
N ARG A 231 12.01 10.37 -11.41
CA ARG A 231 11.43 10.15 -12.74
C ARG A 231 12.18 10.93 -13.83
N PRO A 232 12.06 10.57 -15.12
CA PRO A 232 12.67 11.32 -16.22
C PRO A 232 12.26 12.80 -16.18
N GLY A 233 13.21 13.68 -16.50
CA GLY A 233 13.11 15.13 -16.34
C GLY A 233 13.36 15.65 -14.92
N TYR A 234 13.63 14.78 -13.95
CA TYR A 234 13.91 15.15 -12.57
C TYR A 234 15.21 14.50 -12.08
N TYR A 235 15.81 15.08 -11.05
CA TYR A 235 17.06 14.62 -10.46
C TYR A 235 17.12 14.86 -8.95
N ALA A 236 17.94 14.09 -8.22
CA ALA A 236 18.21 14.31 -6.80
C ALA A 236 19.72 14.44 -6.58
N PRO A 237 20.26 15.65 -6.33
CA PRO A 237 21.70 15.91 -6.40
C PRO A 237 22.53 15.39 -5.23
N LYS A 238 21.87 15.01 -4.14
CA LYS A 238 22.54 14.59 -2.92
C LYS A 238 21.89 13.35 -2.34
N THR A 239 22.64 12.66 -1.50
CA THR A 239 22.09 11.63 -0.63
C THR A 239 21.06 12.24 0.32
N GLU A 240 20.22 11.39 0.92
CA GLU A 240 19.20 11.81 1.89
C GLU A 240 18.18 12.81 1.31
N SER A 241 17.91 12.70 0.00
CA SER A 241 16.94 13.58 -0.66
C SER A 241 15.52 13.17 -0.33
N SER A 242 14.69 14.12 0.09
CA SER A 242 13.25 13.90 0.32
C SER A 242 12.37 14.24 -0.89
N PHE A 243 12.95 14.76 -1.97
CA PHE A 243 12.26 15.05 -3.23
C PHE A 243 13.25 15.13 -4.39
N CYS A 244 12.74 14.96 -5.61
CA CYS A 244 13.49 15.23 -6.83
C CYS A 244 13.24 16.65 -7.33
N LYS A 245 14.29 17.32 -7.78
CA LYS A 245 14.26 18.62 -8.45
C LYS A 245 13.95 18.45 -9.93
N GLU A 246 13.22 19.38 -10.51
CA GLU A 246 13.02 19.42 -11.96
C GLU A 246 14.30 19.86 -12.68
N CYS A 247 14.57 19.29 -13.85
CA CYS A 247 15.63 19.79 -14.71
C CYS A 247 15.29 21.18 -15.23
N PRO A 248 16.22 22.13 -15.23
CA PRO A 248 15.99 23.43 -15.83
C PRO A 248 15.81 23.28 -17.35
N ALA A 249 15.17 24.27 -17.97
CA ALA A 249 15.07 24.32 -19.43
C ALA A 249 16.47 24.37 -20.06
N GLY A 250 16.61 23.72 -21.22
CA GLY A 250 17.91 23.46 -21.86
C GLY A 250 18.64 22.24 -21.30
N SER A 251 18.05 21.51 -20.35
CA SER A 251 18.60 20.26 -19.81
C SER A 251 17.53 19.18 -19.70
N TYR A 252 17.96 17.92 -19.55
CA TYR A 252 17.07 16.77 -19.51
C TYR A 252 17.65 15.59 -18.71
N THR A 253 16.77 14.66 -18.31
CA THR A 253 17.17 13.30 -17.88
C THR A 253 16.30 12.27 -18.59
N PRO A 254 16.87 11.34 -19.38
CA PRO A 254 16.12 10.47 -20.30
C PRO A 254 15.47 9.26 -19.62
N SER A 255 16.00 8.84 -18.49
CA SER A 255 15.49 7.70 -17.72
C SER A 255 15.47 8.05 -16.22
N PRO A 256 14.86 7.20 -15.38
CA PRO A 256 14.86 7.44 -13.95
C PRO A 256 16.26 7.35 -13.32
N GLY A 257 16.44 7.93 -12.13
CA GLY A 257 17.60 7.67 -11.27
C GLY A 257 18.80 8.60 -11.45
N TYR A 258 18.62 9.79 -12.05
CA TYR A 258 19.71 10.73 -12.27
C TYR A 258 19.95 11.64 -11.06
N ASP A 259 21.21 11.88 -10.74
CA ASP A 259 21.67 12.82 -9.72
C ASP A 259 21.96 14.23 -10.27
N HIS A 260 21.95 14.41 -11.59
CA HIS A 260 22.07 15.71 -12.23
C HIS A 260 21.34 15.71 -13.58
N CYS A 261 21.10 16.91 -14.12
CA CYS A 261 20.55 17.05 -15.46
C CYS A 261 21.66 17.13 -16.49
N MET A 262 21.44 16.49 -17.63
CA MET A 262 22.32 16.61 -18.78
C MET A 262 21.89 17.80 -19.62
N GLU A 263 22.83 18.63 -20.05
CA GLU A 263 22.54 19.73 -20.97
C GLU A 263 22.15 19.18 -22.35
N CYS A 264 21.23 19.85 -23.04
CA CYS A 264 20.95 19.54 -24.43
C CYS A 264 22.21 19.77 -25.27
N PRO A 265 22.64 18.83 -26.13
CA PRO A 265 23.83 19.02 -26.96
C PRO A 265 23.62 20.10 -28.03
N ALA A 266 24.72 20.49 -28.69
CA ALA A 266 24.67 21.39 -29.84
C ALA A 266 23.72 20.87 -30.92
N GLY A 267 22.98 21.78 -31.55
CA GLY A 267 21.88 21.49 -32.46
C GLY A 267 20.57 21.08 -31.80
N TYR A 268 20.52 20.92 -30.47
CA TYR A 268 19.31 20.55 -29.74
C TYR A 268 18.96 21.59 -28.68
N PHE A 269 17.68 21.58 -28.27
CA PHE A 269 17.16 22.45 -27.22
C PHE A 269 16.10 21.76 -26.37
N SER A 270 15.81 22.34 -25.19
CA SER A 270 14.66 21.94 -24.37
C SER A 270 13.95 23.19 -23.86
N TRP A 271 12.71 23.39 -24.28
CA TRP A 271 11.95 24.61 -23.97
C TRP A 271 11.46 24.67 -22.52
N PHE A 272 11.00 23.53 -22.00
CA PHE A 272 10.34 23.43 -20.70
C PHE A 272 11.27 22.80 -19.66
N PRO A 273 11.24 23.30 -18.41
CA PRO A 273 11.76 22.55 -17.28
C PRO A 273 11.10 21.16 -17.18
N GLY A 274 11.78 20.21 -16.56
CA GLY A 274 11.26 18.85 -16.40
C GLY A 274 11.29 18.01 -17.68
N SER A 275 12.06 18.41 -18.70
CA SER A 275 12.15 17.68 -19.95
C SER A 275 12.90 16.36 -19.81
N ASN A 276 12.40 15.30 -20.44
CA ASN A 276 13.07 13.99 -20.49
C ASN A 276 13.90 13.79 -21.77
N SER A 277 13.91 14.76 -22.67
CA SER A 277 14.61 14.71 -23.94
C SER A 277 14.84 16.11 -24.47
N CYS A 278 15.77 16.22 -25.42
CA CYS A 278 16.00 17.44 -26.16
C CYS A 278 15.41 17.30 -27.57
N THR A 279 14.87 18.40 -28.09
CA THR A 279 14.31 18.50 -29.43
C THR A 279 15.37 19.05 -30.37
N ALA A 280 15.51 18.46 -31.56
CA ALA A 280 16.41 18.98 -32.58
C ALA A 280 15.95 20.37 -33.03
N CYS A 281 16.88 21.27 -33.28
CA CYS A 281 16.55 22.56 -33.86
C CYS A 281 15.93 22.37 -35.24
N PRO A 282 14.79 23.02 -35.56
CA PRO A 282 14.22 22.93 -36.89
C PRO A 282 15.17 23.54 -37.93
N VAL A 283 14.93 23.20 -39.20
CA VAL A 283 15.62 23.85 -40.33
C VAL A 283 15.50 25.37 -40.24
N GLY A 284 16.53 26.06 -40.74
CA GLY A 284 16.69 27.50 -40.58
C GLY A 284 17.06 27.98 -39.18
N SER A 285 17.36 27.06 -38.26
CA SER A 285 17.84 27.40 -36.92
C SER A 285 18.96 26.47 -36.45
N HIS A 286 19.67 26.88 -35.41
CA HIS A 286 20.80 26.16 -34.84
C HIS A 286 21.00 26.45 -33.35
N THR A 287 21.82 25.64 -32.67
CA THR A 287 22.40 25.98 -31.34
C THR A 287 23.89 25.61 -31.33
N PRO A 288 24.80 26.58 -31.12
CA PRO A 288 26.24 26.35 -31.29
C PRO A 288 26.93 25.62 -30.14
N GLY A 289 26.22 25.35 -29.05
CA GLY A 289 26.76 24.70 -27.86
C GLY A 289 25.67 23.97 -27.09
N SER A 290 25.99 23.56 -25.87
CA SER A 290 25.04 22.85 -25.02
C SER A 290 24.16 23.80 -24.18
N GLY A 291 23.09 23.26 -23.59
CA GLY A 291 22.30 23.96 -22.58
C GLY A 291 21.26 24.94 -23.12
N TYR A 292 20.98 24.91 -24.42
CA TYR A 292 20.08 25.88 -25.04
C TYR A 292 18.60 25.57 -24.75
N ARG A 293 17.87 26.62 -24.34
CA ARG A 293 16.41 26.56 -24.14
C ARG A 293 15.61 26.70 -25.43
N TYR A 294 16.18 27.32 -26.45
CA TYR A 294 15.53 27.56 -27.73
C TYR A 294 16.60 27.63 -28.82
N CYS A 295 16.18 27.39 -30.06
CA CYS A 295 17.04 27.51 -31.23
C CYS A 295 17.21 28.96 -31.65
N ILE A 296 18.38 29.26 -32.18
CA ILE A 296 18.74 30.54 -32.76
C ILE A 296 18.45 30.47 -34.26
N LEU A 297 17.65 31.39 -34.80
CA LEU A 297 17.45 31.45 -36.25
C LEU A 297 18.77 31.77 -36.94
N CYS A 298 19.00 31.15 -38.09
CA CYS A 298 20.12 31.53 -38.94
C CYS A 298 19.97 32.99 -39.36
N PRO A 299 21.00 33.82 -39.19
CA PRO A 299 20.92 35.23 -39.58
C PRO A 299 20.80 35.37 -41.10
N ALA A 300 20.36 36.54 -41.56
CA ALA A 300 20.32 36.87 -42.99
C ALA A 300 21.71 36.66 -43.64
N GLY A 301 21.72 36.13 -44.85
CA GLY A 301 22.92 35.65 -45.56
C GLY A 301 23.34 34.22 -45.21
N PHE A 302 22.65 33.55 -44.28
CA PHE A 302 22.89 32.17 -43.89
C PHE A 302 21.61 31.33 -43.93
N PHE A 303 21.77 30.00 -43.91
CA PHE A 303 20.68 29.02 -43.86
C PHE A 303 21.07 27.76 -43.09
N SER A 304 20.09 26.92 -42.73
CA SER A 304 20.32 25.61 -42.11
C SER A 304 19.37 24.57 -42.73
N PRO A 305 19.86 23.65 -43.58
CA PRO A 305 18.99 22.78 -44.38
C PRO A 305 18.50 21.54 -43.65
N VAL A 306 19.10 21.21 -42.50
CA VAL A 306 18.78 19.98 -41.77
C VAL A 306 18.43 20.29 -40.32
N PRO A 307 17.47 19.55 -39.73
CA PRO A 307 17.23 19.65 -38.29
C PRO A 307 18.46 19.22 -37.49
N GLY A 308 18.62 19.76 -36.29
CA GLY A 308 19.71 19.38 -35.40
C GLY A 308 21.05 20.04 -35.74
N SER A 309 21.04 21.11 -36.55
CA SER A 309 22.27 21.82 -36.92
C SER A 309 22.84 22.62 -35.76
N ASP A 310 24.16 22.56 -35.56
CA ASP A 310 24.87 23.36 -34.55
C ASP A 310 25.32 24.73 -35.09
N SER A 311 25.30 24.90 -36.41
CA SER A 311 25.79 26.07 -37.11
C SER A 311 24.94 26.38 -38.34
N CYS A 312 25.07 27.60 -38.86
CA CYS A 312 24.44 28.00 -40.11
C CYS A 312 25.46 28.03 -41.25
N ILE A 313 25.00 27.67 -42.43
CA ILE A 313 25.76 27.63 -43.67
C ILE A 313 25.59 28.97 -44.38
N GLU A 314 26.66 29.50 -44.94
CA GLU A 314 26.65 30.74 -45.71
C GLU A 314 25.94 30.55 -47.05
N CYS A 315 25.14 31.54 -47.48
CA CYS A 315 24.64 31.54 -48.85
C CYS A 315 25.80 31.74 -49.84
N PRO A 316 25.96 30.88 -50.85
CA PRO A 316 26.97 31.06 -51.87
C PRO A 316 26.66 32.30 -52.74
N ALA A 317 27.66 32.79 -53.46
CA ALA A 317 27.45 33.84 -54.47
C ALA A 317 26.37 33.40 -55.48
N GLY A 318 25.57 34.35 -55.96
CA GLY A 318 24.37 34.08 -56.76
C GLY A 318 23.11 33.76 -55.94
N TYR A 319 23.21 33.64 -54.61
CA TYR A 319 22.08 33.30 -53.73
C TYR A 319 21.99 34.23 -52.51
N CYS A 320 20.78 34.48 -52.01
CA CYS A 320 20.50 35.36 -50.88
C CYS A 320 19.55 34.70 -49.86
N SER A 321 19.68 35.07 -48.59
CA SER A 321 18.64 34.89 -47.57
C SER A 321 18.42 36.24 -46.88
N PRO A 322 17.42 37.03 -47.33
CA PRO A 322 17.28 38.42 -46.92
C PRO A 322 16.83 38.59 -45.46
N ASP A 323 16.13 37.61 -44.90
CA ASP A 323 15.66 37.61 -43.51
C ASP A 323 16.26 36.43 -42.72
N PRO A 324 16.18 36.42 -41.37
CA PRO A 324 16.59 35.26 -40.59
C PRO A 324 15.66 34.05 -40.76
N GLY A 325 16.18 32.84 -40.54
CA GLY A 325 15.37 31.63 -40.42
C GLY A 325 15.22 30.79 -41.69
N TYR A 326 16.07 31.00 -42.70
CA TYR A 326 15.99 30.26 -43.96
C TYR A 326 16.53 28.84 -43.85
N ASP A 327 15.82 27.87 -44.43
CA ASP A 327 16.26 26.48 -44.60
C ASP A 327 17.05 26.25 -45.90
N SER A 328 17.06 27.24 -46.78
CA SER A 328 17.74 27.24 -48.07
C SER A 328 17.95 28.68 -48.56
N CYS A 329 18.96 28.93 -49.39
CA CYS A 329 19.14 30.25 -49.98
C CYS A 329 18.28 30.40 -51.25
N ILE A 330 17.77 31.61 -51.47
CA ILE A 330 17.01 31.97 -52.67
C ILE A 330 17.99 32.33 -53.79
N GLU A 331 17.84 31.72 -54.96
CA GLU A 331 18.60 32.09 -56.16
C GLU A 331 18.27 33.51 -56.62
N CYS A 332 19.28 34.26 -57.06
CA CYS A 332 19.03 35.55 -57.68
C CYS A 332 18.34 35.35 -59.03
N PRO A 333 17.19 36.00 -59.29
CA PRO A 333 16.46 35.84 -60.53
C PRO A 333 17.23 36.44 -61.70
N ALA A 334 16.92 35.99 -62.93
CA ALA A 334 17.52 36.53 -64.15
C ALA A 334 17.43 38.08 -64.19
N GLY A 335 18.53 38.71 -64.59
CA GLY A 335 18.69 40.17 -64.52
C GLY A 335 19.17 40.71 -63.16
N TYR A 336 19.36 39.86 -62.14
CA TYR A 336 19.93 40.20 -60.84
C TYR A 336 21.06 39.25 -60.44
N TYR A 337 22.03 39.75 -59.67
CA TYR A 337 23.21 39.00 -59.26
C TYR A 337 23.63 39.37 -57.82
N THR A 338 24.45 38.51 -57.20
CA THR A 338 25.27 38.84 -56.03
C THR A 338 26.66 38.24 -56.21
N PRO A 339 27.71 39.06 -56.33
CA PRO A 339 29.04 38.58 -56.66
C PRO A 339 29.74 37.93 -55.44
N GLU A 340 29.35 38.34 -54.23
CA GLU A 340 29.90 37.85 -52.96
C GLU A 340 28.91 36.89 -52.27
N PRO A 341 29.42 35.94 -51.47
CA PRO A 341 28.58 35.11 -50.61
C PRO A 341 27.95 35.93 -49.47
N ARG A 342 27.06 35.30 -48.70
CA ARG A 342 26.33 35.89 -47.57
C ARG A 342 25.45 37.09 -47.93
N CYS A 343 24.84 37.06 -49.10
CA CYS A 343 23.86 38.07 -49.48
C CYS A 343 22.69 38.09 -48.47
N ASN A 344 22.64 39.14 -47.66
CA ASN A 344 21.69 39.36 -46.57
C ASN A 344 20.63 40.42 -46.92
N SER A 345 20.52 40.74 -48.21
CA SER A 345 19.60 41.73 -48.77
C SER A 345 18.99 41.18 -50.05
N SER A 346 18.29 42.01 -50.82
CA SER A 346 17.88 41.67 -52.17
C SER A 346 19.09 41.58 -53.11
N CYS A 347 18.98 40.76 -54.14
CA CYS A 347 19.94 40.71 -55.24
C CYS A 347 20.09 42.08 -55.93
N THR A 348 21.26 42.31 -56.54
CA THR A 348 21.58 43.56 -57.24
C THR A 348 21.19 43.46 -58.71
N ALA A 349 20.50 44.46 -59.27
CA ALA A 349 20.18 44.46 -60.70
C ALA A 349 21.45 44.58 -61.56
N CYS A 350 21.47 43.89 -62.70
CA CYS A 350 22.56 44.02 -63.68
C CYS A 350 22.69 45.49 -64.15
N PRO A 351 23.92 46.03 -64.29
CA PRO A 351 24.11 47.39 -64.76
C PRO A 351 23.56 47.56 -66.19
N PRO A 352 23.14 48.79 -66.57
CA PRO A 352 22.61 49.07 -67.91
C PRO A 352 23.55 48.57 -69.01
N GLY A 353 22.99 47.82 -69.97
CA GLY A 353 23.75 47.21 -71.07
C GLY A 353 24.34 45.82 -70.76
N SER A 354 24.12 45.28 -69.56
CA SER A 354 24.45 43.90 -69.20
C SER A 354 23.21 43.13 -68.74
N TYR A 355 23.23 41.80 -68.85
CA TYR A 355 22.15 40.95 -68.35
C TYR A 355 22.72 39.57 -67.97
N GLN A 356 22.13 38.96 -66.94
CA GLN A 356 22.30 37.55 -66.62
C GLN A 356 21.06 36.79 -67.11
N SER A 357 21.30 35.77 -67.94
CA SER A 357 20.24 35.04 -68.65
C SER A 357 19.61 33.93 -67.81
N GLU A 358 20.30 33.49 -66.76
CA GLU A 358 19.87 32.41 -65.88
C GLU A 358 19.90 32.88 -64.42
N ALA A 359 19.10 32.22 -63.57
CA ALA A 359 19.13 32.48 -62.14
C ALA A 359 20.42 31.96 -61.50
N GLY A 360 20.81 32.55 -60.37
CA GLY A 360 21.98 32.10 -59.59
C GLY A 360 23.34 32.47 -60.18
N GLN A 361 23.40 33.36 -61.18
CA GLN A 361 24.64 33.84 -61.78
C GLN A 361 25.28 34.95 -60.89
N THR A 362 26.61 35.12 -60.99
CA THR A 362 27.45 35.97 -60.10
C THR A 362 28.10 37.13 -60.79
#